data_AF-A0A4S2FBF0-F1
#
_entry.id   AF-A0A4S2FBF0-F1
#
_cell.length_a   1.000
_cell.length_b   1.000
_cell.length_c   1.000
_cell.angle_alpha   90.00
_cell.angle_beta   90.00
_cell.angle_gamma   90.00
#
_symmetry.space_group_name_H-M   'P 1'
#
loop_
_entity.id
_entity.type
_entity.pdbx_description
1 polymer ?
#
loop_
_entity_poly.entity_id
_entity_poly.type
_entity_poly.pdbx_seq_one_letter_code
_entity_poly.pdbx_strand_id
1 'polypeptide(L)'
;MNGRFCDEERQDMYQQAVACGERYAQACQEQYGTIPMEELAEKLGLDLVFQDRPQSSSRIVFADFQEPGTIHVYEDGLEKGEALLAQPDVKNAFGCDVDIASVLIAHELFHVLELRDPAIWTRTHSVVLWKAGWFTNRSPVAVLSEIAAMAFAKRMTGLPFSPYVLDAFLVYGYSESASSALYEEMSQAAQPPASGFKPQA
;
A
#
# COMPACT_ATOMS: atom_id res chain seq x y z
N MET A 1 -5.08 13.31 6.92
CA MET A 1 -6.55 13.36 7.06
C MET A 1 -7.05 14.14 8.29
N ASN A 2 -6.18 14.82 9.05
CA ASN A 2 -6.57 15.43 10.33
C ASN A 2 -7.22 16.80 10.12
N GLY A 3 -8.39 16.99 10.76
CA GLY A 3 -9.17 18.22 10.79
C GLY A 3 -10.30 18.37 9.76
N ARG A 4 -10.40 17.49 8.76
CA ARG A 4 -11.44 17.57 7.69
C ARG A 4 -12.54 16.51 7.74
N PHE A 5 -12.27 15.37 8.38
CA PHE A 5 -13.20 14.24 8.50
C PHE A 5 -13.32 13.86 9.97
N CYS A 6 -14.49 13.41 10.40
CA CYS A 6 -14.64 12.76 11.69
C CYS A 6 -14.08 11.33 11.65
N ASP A 7 -13.95 10.69 12.80
CA ASP A 7 -13.39 9.33 12.87
C ASP A 7 -14.28 8.29 12.18
N GLU A 8 -15.61 8.46 12.22
CA GLU A 8 -16.55 7.61 11.49
C GLU A 8 -16.37 7.72 9.97
N GLU A 9 -16.24 8.94 9.44
CA GLU A 9 -15.97 9.17 8.01
C GLU A 9 -14.63 8.56 7.59
N ARG A 10 -13.59 8.67 8.42
CA ARG A 10 -12.29 8.03 8.14
C ARG A 10 -12.40 6.51 8.12
N GLN A 11 -13.13 5.94 9.06
CA GLN A 11 -13.33 4.49 9.15
C GLN A 11 -14.12 3.96 7.95
N ASP A 12 -15.17 4.66 7.54
CA ASP A 12 -15.97 4.32 6.36
C ASP A 12 -15.12 4.40 5.07
N MET A 13 -14.37 5.49 4.88
CA MET A 13 -13.47 5.63 3.74
C MET A 13 -12.39 4.53 3.71
N TYR A 14 -11.83 4.17 4.88
CA TYR A 14 -10.87 3.07 4.99
C TYR A 14 -11.50 1.74 4.56
N GLN A 15 -12.70 1.42 5.06
CA GLN A 15 -13.41 0.18 4.70
C GLN A 15 -13.73 0.12 3.21
N GLN A 16 -14.15 1.23 2.61
CA GLN A 16 -14.41 1.30 1.18
C GLN A 16 -13.13 1.14 0.33
N ALA A 17 -12.01 1.72 0.76
CA ALA A 17 -10.72 1.54 0.08
C ALA A 17 -10.27 0.07 0.14
N VAL A 18 -10.36 -0.56 1.32
CA VAL A 18 -10.04 -2.00 1.48
C VAL A 18 -10.92 -2.86 0.59
N ALA A 19 -12.25 -2.65 0.63
CA ALA A 19 -13.20 -3.40 -0.19
C ALA A 19 -12.95 -3.18 -1.70
N CYS A 20 -12.52 -1.98 -2.10
CA CYS A 20 -12.11 -1.70 -3.47
C CYS A 20 -10.92 -2.58 -3.88
N GLY A 21 -9.83 -2.57 -3.11
CA GLY A 21 -8.65 -3.39 -3.37
C GLY A 21 -8.96 -4.89 -3.43
N GLU A 22 -9.73 -5.40 -2.46
CA GLU A 22 -10.14 -6.81 -2.40
C GLU A 22 -11.00 -7.21 -3.61
N ARG A 23 -11.89 -6.33 -4.08
CA ARG A 23 -12.72 -6.58 -5.26
C ARG A 23 -11.90 -6.72 -6.53
N TYR A 24 -10.89 -5.87 -6.76
CA TYR A 24 -10.02 -6.03 -7.93
C TYR A 24 -9.17 -7.28 -7.82
N ALA A 25 -8.68 -7.61 -6.63
CA ALA A 25 -7.93 -8.84 -6.41
C ALA A 25 -8.80 -10.06 -6.74
N GLN A 26 -10.05 -10.09 -6.27
CA GLN A 26 -11.00 -11.14 -6.62
C GLN A 26 -11.26 -11.19 -8.14
N ALA A 27 -11.49 -10.06 -8.79
CA ALA A 27 -11.72 -10.02 -10.24
C ALA A 27 -10.50 -10.54 -11.03
N CYS A 28 -9.28 -10.19 -10.61
CA CYS A 28 -8.05 -10.73 -11.19
C CYS A 28 -7.94 -12.25 -10.99
N GLN A 29 -8.22 -12.74 -9.78
CA GLN A 29 -8.21 -14.17 -9.47
C GLN A 29 -9.27 -14.94 -10.26
N GLU A 30 -10.45 -14.38 -10.47
CA GLU A 30 -11.51 -14.98 -11.30
C GLU A 30 -11.15 -15.02 -12.78
N GLN A 31 -10.49 -13.96 -13.28
CA GLN A 31 -10.14 -13.83 -14.69
C GLN A 31 -8.88 -14.61 -15.08
N TYR A 32 -7.85 -14.57 -14.25
CA TYR A 32 -6.52 -15.11 -14.57
C TYR A 32 -6.13 -16.33 -13.72
N GLY A 33 -6.91 -16.66 -12.69
CA GLY A 33 -6.58 -17.68 -11.71
C GLY A 33 -5.57 -17.20 -10.65
N THR A 34 -5.09 -18.14 -9.85
CA THR A 34 -3.99 -17.90 -8.91
C THR A 34 -2.67 -18.19 -9.62
N ILE A 35 -2.00 -17.14 -10.08
CA ILE A 35 -0.72 -17.18 -10.79
C ILE A 35 0.30 -16.28 -10.08
N PRO A 36 1.61 -16.46 -10.33
CA PRO A 36 2.65 -15.54 -9.86
C PRO A 36 2.39 -14.09 -10.31
N MET A 37 2.87 -13.11 -9.53
CA MET A 37 2.59 -11.69 -9.80
C MET A 37 3.28 -11.19 -11.05
N GLU A 38 4.45 -11.75 -11.36
CA GLU A 38 5.19 -11.53 -12.60
C GLU A 38 4.37 -11.99 -13.81
N GLU A 39 3.77 -13.18 -13.73
CA GLU A 39 2.91 -13.71 -14.80
C GLU A 39 1.64 -12.85 -14.96
N LEU A 40 1.08 -12.37 -13.86
CA LEU A 40 -0.07 -11.44 -13.92
C LEU A 40 0.31 -10.12 -14.60
N ALA A 41 1.49 -9.57 -14.29
CA ALA A 41 2.01 -8.37 -14.93
C ALA A 41 2.13 -8.58 -16.46
N GLU A 42 2.72 -9.69 -16.88
CA GLU A 42 2.82 -10.06 -18.31
C GLU A 42 1.45 -10.19 -18.97
N LYS A 43 0.48 -10.86 -18.33
CA LYS A 43 -0.90 -10.99 -18.88
C LYS A 43 -1.61 -9.64 -18.98
N LEU A 44 -1.26 -8.68 -18.14
CA LEU A 44 -1.74 -7.30 -18.22
C LEU A 44 -0.96 -6.45 -19.23
N GLY A 45 0.00 -7.03 -19.95
CA GLY A 45 0.81 -6.35 -20.96
C GLY A 45 1.77 -5.35 -20.36
N LEU A 46 2.36 -5.69 -19.20
CA LEU A 46 3.35 -4.87 -18.52
C LEU A 46 4.73 -5.50 -18.61
N ASP A 47 5.74 -4.64 -18.71
CA ASP A 47 7.14 -5.03 -18.56
C ASP A 47 7.51 -4.98 -17.08
N LEU A 48 8.20 -6.02 -16.60
CA LEU A 48 8.76 -6.05 -15.25
C LEU A 48 10.28 -5.92 -15.34
N VAL A 49 10.82 -4.90 -14.68
CA VAL A 49 12.26 -4.59 -14.71
C VAL A 49 12.80 -4.57 -13.27
N PHE A 50 13.74 -5.47 -12.99
CA PHE A 50 14.56 -5.40 -11.79
C PHE A 50 15.81 -4.58 -12.10
N GLN A 51 16.09 -3.56 -11.29
CA GLN A 51 17.28 -2.73 -11.50
C GLN A 51 17.87 -2.18 -10.21
N ASP A 52 19.19 -2.00 -10.25
CA ASP A 52 19.94 -1.27 -9.23
C ASP A 52 19.51 0.20 -9.17
N ARG A 53 19.16 0.68 -7.98
CA ARG A 53 18.97 2.11 -7.72
C ARG A 53 19.95 2.60 -6.66
N PRO A 54 21.07 3.25 -7.05
CA PRO A 54 21.92 3.95 -6.09
C PRO A 54 21.18 5.15 -5.48
N GLN A 55 21.21 5.28 -4.15
CA GLN A 55 20.47 6.30 -3.42
C GLN A 55 21.04 7.71 -3.61
N SER A 56 20.26 8.60 -4.24
CA SER A 56 20.39 10.06 -4.04
C SER A 56 19.04 10.78 -3.96
N SER A 57 17.98 10.13 -3.48
CA SER A 57 16.68 10.77 -3.24
C SER A 57 16.32 10.78 -1.75
N SER A 58 15.64 11.83 -1.32
CA SER A 58 15.16 12.03 0.06
C SER A 58 13.99 11.11 0.47
N ARG A 59 13.47 10.30 -0.46
CA ARG A 59 12.49 9.24 -0.23
C ARG A 59 13.00 7.92 -0.78
N ILE A 60 12.86 6.87 0.01
CA ILE A 60 13.11 5.48 -0.36
C ILE A 60 11.88 5.00 -1.14
N VAL A 61 12.10 4.43 -2.31
CA VAL A 61 11.06 3.85 -3.18
C VAL A 61 11.54 2.44 -3.50
N PHE A 62 10.68 1.44 -3.31
CA PHE A 62 11.01 0.02 -3.48
C PHE A 62 10.53 -0.55 -4.82
N ALA A 63 9.41 -0.02 -5.32
CA ALA A 63 8.94 -0.23 -6.66
C ALA A 63 8.19 1.02 -7.15
N ASP A 64 8.04 1.17 -8.45
CA ASP A 64 7.17 2.17 -9.06
C ASP A 64 6.69 1.73 -10.44
N PHE A 65 5.42 1.98 -10.72
CA PHE A 65 4.88 1.94 -12.07
C PHE A 65 5.22 3.21 -12.86
N GLN A 66 5.78 3.04 -14.06
CA GLN A 66 6.05 4.11 -15.02
C GLN A 66 5.26 3.89 -16.31
N GLU A 67 4.52 4.93 -16.70
CA GLU A 67 3.81 4.94 -17.98
C GLU A 67 4.80 4.85 -19.16
N PRO A 68 4.46 4.09 -20.23
CA PRO A 68 3.13 3.53 -20.51
C PRO A 68 2.88 2.10 -19.99
N GLY A 69 3.83 1.42 -19.33
CA GLY A 69 3.65 0.00 -19.06
C GLY A 69 4.73 -0.74 -18.28
N THR A 70 5.60 -0.06 -17.53
CA THR A 70 6.74 -0.74 -16.86
C THR A 70 6.61 -0.65 -15.35
N ILE A 71 6.68 -1.80 -14.67
CA ILE A 71 6.88 -1.86 -13.22
C ILE A 71 8.38 -2.04 -12.97
N HIS A 72 8.98 -1.11 -12.24
CA HIS A 72 10.35 -1.24 -11.77
C HIS A 72 10.34 -1.75 -10.33
N VAL A 73 11.16 -2.75 -10.05
CA VAL A 73 11.43 -3.22 -8.67
C VAL A 73 12.91 -3.00 -8.40
N TYR A 74 13.23 -2.33 -7.29
CA TYR A 74 14.60 -1.91 -7.00
C TYR A 74 15.35 -2.97 -6.19
N GLU A 75 16.39 -3.53 -6.80
CA GLU A 75 17.14 -4.68 -6.27
C GLU A 75 17.79 -4.37 -4.91
N ASP A 76 18.38 -3.18 -4.73
CA ASP A 76 18.97 -2.77 -3.45
C ASP A 76 17.97 -2.84 -2.27
N GLY A 77 16.69 -2.54 -2.53
CA GLY A 77 15.64 -2.61 -1.51
C GLY A 77 15.20 -4.04 -1.21
N LEU A 78 15.09 -4.86 -2.25
CA LEU A 78 14.82 -6.28 -2.13
C LEU A 78 15.93 -6.99 -1.36
N GLU A 79 17.19 -6.82 -1.76
CA GLU A 79 18.35 -7.47 -1.13
C GLU A 79 18.43 -7.15 0.36
N LYS A 80 18.24 -5.88 0.74
CA LYS A 80 18.23 -5.47 2.15
C LYS A 80 17.06 -6.08 2.91
N GLY A 81 15.86 -6.08 2.33
CA GLY A 81 14.68 -6.66 2.95
C GLY A 81 14.80 -8.18 3.12
N GLU A 82 15.28 -8.87 2.09
CA GLU A 82 15.51 -10.32 2.10
C GLU A 82 16.61 -10.71 3.09
N ALA A 83 17.69 -9.93 3.18
CA ALA A 83 18.74 -10.13 4.17
C ALA A 83 18.22 -10.00 5.61
N LEU A 84 17.27 -9.07 5.85
CA LEU A 84 16.60 -8.96 7.14
C LEU A 84 15.67 -10.16 7.39
N LEU A 85 14.85 -10.57 6.40
CA LEU A 85 13.94 -11.72 6.52
C LEU A 85 14.68 -13.05 6.70
N ALA A 86 15.91 -13.16 6.20
CA ALA A 86 16.75 -14.34 6.37
C ALA A 86 17.23 -14.52 7.82
N GLN A 87 17.15 -13.49 8.67
CA GLN A 87 17.52 -13.61 10.08
C GLN A 87 16.50 -14.47 10.83
N PRO A 88 16.91 -15.52 11.58
CA PRO A 88 15.99 -16.45 12.24
C PRO A 88 14.95 -15.78 13.13
N ASP A 89 15.36 -14.78 13.92
CA ASP A 89 14.46 -14.08 14.84
C ASP A 89 13.41 -13.26 14.09
N VAL A 90 13.79 -12.63 12.98
CA VAL A 90 12.88 -11.88 12.10
C VAL A 90 11.92 -12.82 11.40
N LYS A 91 12.42 -13.91 10.80
CA LYS A 91 11.59 -14.94 10.16
C LYS A 91 10.55 -15.50 11.13
N ASN A 92 10.98 -15.80 12.35
CA ASN A 92 10.09 -16.31 13.41
C ASN A 92 9.04 -15.26 13.82
N ALA A 93 9.40 -13.97 13.88
CA ALA A 93 8.47 -12.89 14.22
C ALA A 93 7.36 -12.71 13.18
N PHE A 94 7.67 -12.85 11.88
CA PHE A 94 6.65 -12.83 10.81
C PHE A 94 5.77 -14.08 10.80
N GLY A 95 6.30 -15.22 11.27
CA GLY A 95 5.55 -16.47 11.39
C GLY A 95 5.07 -17.08 10.06
N CYS A 96 5.52 -16.55 8.93
CA CYS A 96 5.26 -17.01 7.57
C CYS A 96 6.39 -16.60 6.65
N ASP A 97 6.51 -17.26 5.50
CA ASP A 97 7.41 -16.82 4.44
C ASP A 97 6.79 -15.61 3.73
N VAL A 98 7.60 -14.56 3.54
CA VAL A 98 7.19 -13.31 2.89
C VAL A 98 7.97 -13.17 1.59
N ASP A 99 7.27 -13.11 0.47
CA ASP A 99 7.84 -12.76 -0.83
C ASP A 99 7.69 -11.24 -1.04
N ILE A 100 8.76 -10.50 -0.78
CA ILE A 100 8.75 -9.03 -0.87
C ILE A 100 8.48 -8.59 -2.30
N ALA A 101 9.09 -9.24 -3.30
CA ALA A 101 8.93 -8.87 -4.70
C ALA A 101 7.47 -9.02 -5.14
N SER A 102 6.85 -10.16 -4.84
CA SER A 102 5.42 -10.37 -5.14
C SER A 102 4.53 -9.30 -4.50
N VAL A 103 4.82 -8.86 -3.28
CA VAL A 103 4.02 -7.82 -2.60
C VAL A 103 4.18 -6.47 -3.28
N LEU A 104 5.41 -6.08 -3.62
CA LEU A 104 5.70 -4.82 -4.31
C LEU A 104 5.08 -4.80 -5.71
N ILE A 105 5.21 -5.89 -6.46
CA ILE A 105 4.60 -6.02 -7.80
C ILE A 105 3.08 -5.94 -7.69
N ALA A 106 2.47 -6.67 -6.76
CA ALA A 106 1.02 -6.62 -6.56
C ALA A 106 0.53 -5.22 -6.20
N HIS A 107 1.28 -4.48 -5.38
CA HIS A 107 0.98 -3.09 -5.06
C HIS A 107 0.95 -2.22 -6.33
N GLU A 108 2.00 -2.27 -7.15
CA GLU A 108 2.06 -1.48 -8.39
C GLU A 108 1.01 -1.94 -9.43
N LEU A 109 0.70 -3.24 -9.50
CA LEU A 109 -0.36 -3.77 -10.37
C LEU A 109 -1.71 -3.14 -10.05
N PHE A 110 -2.03 -2.89 -8.77
CA PHE A 110 -3.25 -2.18 -8.42
C PHE A 110 -3.27 -0.77 -9.02
N HIS A 111 -2.17 -0.02 -8.96
CA HIS A 111 -2.08 1.32 -9.55
C HIS A 111 -2.25 1.30 -11.07
N VAL A 112 -1.79 0.25 -11.74
CA VAL A 112 -2.07 0.04 -13.17
C VAL A 112 -3.56 -0.18 -13.42
N LEU A 113 -4.21 -1.06 -12.64
CA LEU A 113 -5.65 -1.31 -12.76
C LEU A 113 -6.46 -0.04 -12.46
N GLU A 114 -6.04 0.72 -11.45
CA GLU A 114 -6.61 2.00 -11.08
C GLU A 114 -6.49 3.01 -12.23
N LEU A 115 -5.34 3.10 -12.88
CA LEU A 115 -5.13 3.98 -14.04
C LEU A 115 -6.04 3.59 -15.22
N ARG A 116 -6.21 2.28 -15.47
CA ARG A 116 -6.97 1.74 -16.59
C ARG A 116 -8.48 1.79 -16.40
N ASP A 117 -8.96 1.89 -15.17
CA ASP A 117 -10.38 1.99 -14.83
C ASP A 117 -10.74 3.37 -14.25
N PRO A 118 -11.21 4.31 -15.08
CA PRO A 118 -11.65 5.63 -14.61
C PRO A 118 -12.81 5.60 -13.61
N ALA A 119 -13.55 4.49 -13.51
CA ALA A 119 -14.68 4.32 -12.62
C ALA A 119 -14.29 3.70 -11.26
N ILE A 120 -13.03 3.34 -11.06
CA ILE A 120 -12.54 2.80 -9.79
C ILE A 120 -12.81 3.77 -8.63
N TRP A 121 -13.30 3.23 -7.52
CA TRP A 121 -13.82 4.03 -6.41
C TRP A 121 -12.79 5.00 -5.85
N THR A 122 -11.54 4.56 -5.69
CA THR A 122 -10.41 5.35 -5.18
C THR A 122 -10.10 6.61 -6.00
N ARG A 123 -10.36 6.59 -7.31
CA ARG A 123 -10.25 7.79 -8.19
C ARG A 123 -11.49 8.67 -8.14
N THR A 124 -12.67 8.07 -8.01
CA THR A 124 -13.95 8.81 -7.99
C THR A 124 -14.18 9.53 -6.67
N HIS A 125 -13.61 9.02 -5.57
CA HIS A 125 -13.71 9.65 -4.26
C HIS A 125 -12.75 10.85 -4.17
N SER A 126 -13.33 12.05 -4.20
CA SER A 126 -12.58 13.30 -4.13
C SER A 126 -13.13 14.22 -3.06
N VAL A 127 -12.23 14.74 -2.25
CA VAL A 127 -12.55 15.63 -1.14
C VAL A 127 -12.53 17.06 -1.62
N VAL A 128 -13.53 17.83 -1.17
CA VAL A 128 -13.65 19.24 -1.53
C VAL A 128 -12.53 20.01 -0.80
N LEU A 129 -11.58 20.56 -1.56
CA LEU A 129 -10.50 21.38 -1.01
C LEU A 129 -10.98 22.77 -0.62
N TRP A 130 -11.84 23.37 -1.45
CA TRP A 130 -12.47 24.66 -1.19
C TRP A 130 -13.69 24.86 -2.11
N LYS A 131 -14.58 25.76 -1.68
CA LYS A 131 -15.70 26.27 -2.48
C LYS A 131 -15.57 27.79 -2.58
N ALA A 132 -15.57 28.34 -3.80
CA ALA A 132 -15.68 29.77 -4.03
C ALA A 132 -16.81 30.02 -5.03
N GLY A 133 -17.95 30.49 -4.53
CA GLY A 133 -19.16 30.65 -5.35
C GLY A 133 -19.64 29.32 -5.93
N TRP A 134 -19.84 29.28 -7.25
CA TRP A 134 -20.22 28.08 -8.02
C TRP A 134 -19.06 27.11 -8.31
N PHE A 135 -17.82 27.48 -7.97
CA PHE A 135 -16.66 26.62 -8.19
C PHE A 135 -16.39 25.77 -6.95
N THR A 136 -16.36 24.45 -7.14
CA THR A 136 -15.91 23.48 -6.13
C THR A 136 -14.62 22.85 -6.60
N ASN A 137 -13.54 23.03 -5.84
CA ASN A 137 -12.28 22.36 -6.11
C ASN A 137 -12.24 21.03 -5.35
N ARG A 138 -11.97 19.93 -6.05
CA ARG A 138 -11.92 18.57 -5.51
C ARG A 138 -10.55 17.97 -5.78
N SER A 139 -9.97 17.28 -4.79
CA SER A 139 -8.74 16.52 -4.96
C SER A 139 -9.00 15.04 -4.64
N PRO A 140 -8.43 14.11 -5.41
CA PRO A 140 -8.34 12.71 -5.00
C PRO A 140 -7.67 12.63 -3.63
N VAL A 141 -8.09 11.65 -2.84
CA VAL A 141 -7.47 11.34 -1.57
C VAL A 141 -6.43 10.25 -1.82
N ALA A 142 -5.20 10.66 -2.13
CA ALA A 142 -4.10 9.75 -2.52
C ALA A 142 -3.96 8.54 -1.56
N VAL A 143 -4.15 8.75 -0.25
CA VAL A 143 -4.07 7.66 0.74
C VAL A 143 -5.12 6.57 0.57
N LEU A 144 -6.28 6.83 -0.07
CA LEU A 144 -7.27 5.79 -0.36
C LEU A 144 -6.80 4.84 -1.48
N SER A 145 -6.07 5.37 -2.47
CA SER A 145 -5.41 4.56 -3.50
C SER A 145 -4.38 3.64 -2.85
N GLU A 146 -3.53 4.16 -1.95
CA GLU A 146 -2.55 3.36 -1.21
C GLU A 146 -3.20 2.26 -0.34
N ILE A 147 -4.27 2.59 0.40
CA ILE A 147 -4.99 1.59 1.21
C ILE A 147 -5.55 0.47 0.33
N ALA A 148 -6.12 0.82 -0.82
CA ALA A 148 -6.66 -0.17 -1.75
C ALA A 148 -5.54 -1.01 -2.40
N ALA A 149 -4.41 -0.40 -2.76
CA ALA A 149 -3.23 -1.10 -3.25
C ALA A 149 -2.69 -2.12 -2.22
N MET A 150 -2.62 -1.73 -0.95
CA MET A 150 -2.21 -2.64 0.14
C MET A 150 -3.22 -3.77 0.35
N ALA A 151 -4.52 -3.49 0.28
CA ALA A 151 -5.56 -4.52 0.39
C ALA A 151 -5.51 -5.51 -0.79
N PHE A 152 -5.30 -4.99 -2.01
CA PHE A 152 -5.10 -5.80 -3.21
C PHE A 152 -3.85 -6.69 -3.06
N ALA A 153 -2.70 -6.10 -2.71
CA ALA A 153 -1.45 -6.83 -2.55
C ALA A 153 -1.55 -7.93 -1.50
N LYS A 154 -2.18 -7.64 -0.35
CA LYS A 154 -2.45 -8.64 0.70
C LYS A 154 -3.25 -9.82 0.16
N ARG A 155 -4.33 -9.54 -0.59
CA ARG A 155 -5.24 -10.57 -1.11
C ARG A 155 -4.60 -11.42 -2.20
N MET A 156 -3.81 -10.80 -3.07
CA MET A 156 -3.12 -11.48 -4.18
C MET A 156 -1.96 -12.36 -3.70
N THR A 157 -1.23 -11.92 -2.67
CA THR A 157 -0.08 -12.66 -2.12
C THR A 157 -0.43 -13.59 -0.96
N GLY A 158 -1.65 -13.49 -0.42
CA GLY A 158 -2.10 -14.33 0.69
C GLY A 158 -1.47 -13.96 2.04
N LEU A 159 -0.91 -12.76 2.18
CA LEU A 159 -0.29 -12.32 3.43
C LEU A 159 -1.30 -12.31 4.60
N PRO A 160 -0.93 -12.85 5.77
CA PRO A 160 -1.81 -12.88 6.93
C PRO A 160 -1.92 -11.52 7.65
N PHE A 161 -1.01 -10.58 7.37
CA PHE A 161 -0.94 -9.25 7.97
C PHE A 161 -1.06 -8.13 6.92
N SER A 162 -1.14 -6.88 7.37
CA SER A 162 -1.20 -5.72 6.47
C SER A 162 0.16 -5.45 5.80
N PRO A 163 0.25 -5.35 4.46
CA PRO A 163 1.50 -5.02 3.79
C PRO A 163 2.14 -3.70 4.25
N TYR A 164 1.37 -2.79 4.86
CA TYR A 164 1.91 -1.57 5.48
C TYR A 164 2.99 -1.85 6.55
N VAL A 165 2.95 -3.00 7.22
CA VAL A 165 4.01 -3.43 8.16
C VAL A 165 5.36 -3.59 7.43
N LEU A 166 5.32 -4.01 6.16
CA LEU A 166 6.53 -4.17 5.35
C LEU A 166 7.15 -2.82 5.00
N ASP A 167 6.39 -1.72 4.93
CA ASP A 167 6.98 -0.40 4.67
C ASP A 167 7.98 0.00 5.76
N ALA A 168 7.60 -0.14 7.04
CA ALA A 168 8.51 0.12 8.15
C ALA A 168 9.71 -0.84 8.12
N PHE A 169 9.45 -2.12 7.88
CA PHE A 169 10.48 -3.16 7.83
C PHE A 169 11.50 -2.93 6.71
N LEU A 170 11.07 -2.62 5.49
CA LEU A 170 11.95 -2.38 4.36
C LEU A 170 12.74 -1.07 4.54
N VAL A 171 12.13 -0.04 5.16
CA VAL A 171 12.84 1.20 5.52
C VAL A 171 13.94 0.94 6.55
N TYR A 172 13.79 -0.05 7.43
CA TYR A 172 14.83 -0.42 8.42
C TYR A 172 16.15 -0.77 7.75
N GLY A 173 16.12 -1.45 6.59
CA GLY A 173 17.31 -1.80 5.82
C GLY A 173 18.14 -0.58 5.36
N TYR A 174 17.56 0.62 5.41
CA TYR A 174 18.20 1.88 5.01
C TYR A 174 18.42 2.84 6.16
N SER A 175 17.46 2.94 7.08
CA SER A 175 17.48 3.87 8.20
C SER A 175 16.62 3.34 9.35
N GLU A 176 17.30 2.85 10.38
CA GLU A 176 16.66 2.41 11.63
C GLU A 176 15.84 3.54 12.28
N SER A 177 16.33 4.78 12.25
CA SER A 177 15.60 5.92 12.82
C SER A 177 14.31 6.24 12.05
N ALA A 178 14.34 6.22 10.71
CA ALA A 178 13.14 6.42 9.90
C ALA A 178 12.15 5.27 10.07
N SER A 179 12.63 4.03 10.13
CA SER A 179 11.82 2.85 10.43
C SER A 179 11.15 2.93 11.79
N SER A 180 11.89 3.34 12.82
CA SER A 180 11.38 3.43 14.19
C SER A 180 10.27 4.47 14.29
N ALA A 181 10.44 5.62 13.64
CA ALA A 181 9.40 6.65 13.55
C ALA A 181 8.12 6.13 12.87
N LEU A 182 8.25 5.44 11.73
CA LEU A 182 7.10 4.83 11.03
C LEU A 182 6.40 3.78 11.90
N TYR A 183 7.15 2.93 12.58
CA TYR A 183 6.60 1.92 13.49
C TYR A 183 5.86 2.53 14.69
N GLU A 184 6.40 3.61 15.27
CA GLU A 184 5.75 4.33 16.35
C GLU A 184 4.44 4.97 15.89
N GLU A 185 4.42 5.58 14.70
CA GLU A 185 3.21 6.14 14.09
C GLU A 185 2.13 5.06 13.89
N MET A 186 2.51 3.90 13.33
CA MET A 186 1.62 2.73 13.18
C MET A 186 1.07 2.27 14.53
N SER A 187 1.95 2.13 15.52
CA SER A 187 1.60 1.64 16.86
C SER A 187 0.64 2.58 17.58
N GLN A 188 0.83 3.89 17.45
CA GLN A 188 -0.07 4.89 18.02
C GLN A 188 -1.44 4.87 17.34
N ALA A 189 -1.48 4.73 16.02
CA ALA A 189 -2.74 4.65 15.26
C ALA A 189 -3.54 3.37 15.56
N ALA A 190 -2.87 2.27 15.93
CA ALA A 190 -3.51 1.01 16.27
C ALA A 190 -4.05 0.95 17.71
N GLN A 191 -3.69 1.89 18.58
CA GLN A 191 -4.21 1.93 19.93
C GLN A 191 -5.70 2.34 19.91
N PRO A 192 -6.57 1.67 20.69
CA PRO A 192 -7.94 2.15 20.87
C PRO A 192 -7.90 3.56 21.46
N PRO A 193 -8.85 4.45 21.09
CA PRO A 193 -8.91 5.78 21.66
C PRO A 193 -8.99 5.67 23.18
N ALA A 194 -8.13 6.42 23.88
CA ALA A 194 -8.10 6.41 25.34
C ALA A 194 -9.52 6.63 25.87
N SER A 195 -10.05 5.67 26.63
CA SER A 195 -11.37 5.72 27.23
C SER A 195 -11.44 6.91 28.19
N GLY A 196 -11.91 8.05 27.67
CA GLY A 196 -11.89 9.34 28.34
C GLY A 196 -13.27 9.98 28.37
N PHE A 197 -14.29 9.27 28.87
CA PHE A 197 -15.50 9.92 29.37
C PHE A 197 -15.82 9.40 30.77
N LYS A 198 -15.47 10.19 31.78
CA LYS A 198 -16.06 10.05 33.11
C LYS A 198 -17.49 10.58 33.02
N PRO A 199 -18.53 9.81 33.41
CA PRO A 199 -19.86 10.37 33.52
C PRO A 199 -19.85 11.47 34.59
N GLN A 200 -20.30 12.67 34.20
CA GLN A 200 -20.74 13.67 35.16
C GLN A 200 -22.18 13.34 35.56
N ALA A 201 -22.34 12.85 36.79
CA ALA A 201 -23.32 13.27 37.80
C ALA A 201 -23.24 12.30 38.98
#